data_AF-A0A699WS07-F1
#
_entry.id   AF-A0A699WS07-F1
#
_cell.length_a   1.000
_cell.length_b   1.000
_cell.length_c   1.000
_cell.angle_alpha   90.00
_cell.angle_beta   90.00
_cell.angle_gamma   90.00
#
_symmetry.space_group_name_H-M   'P 1'
#
loop_
_entity.id
_entity.type
_entity.pdbx_description
1 polymer ?
#
loop_
_entity_poly.entity_id
_entity_poly.type
_entity_poly.pdbx_seq_one_letter_code
_entity_poly.pdbx_strand_id
1 'polypeptide(L)'
;RGGPQFDSQKAGAFDWNQAIHPEVNAAELFKVNAEQAKAYRALGFGAVLTQQPDGLMRGTAALVSLNSDRKENEVLLLDRAASGLSFDKGTSTQDYPSSLMGSIALLRQTYLDAQWNQRNPRREQ
;
A
#
# COMPACT_ATOMS: atom_id res chain seq x y z
N ARG A 1 17.44 19.51 -11.41
CA ARG A 1 16.07 19.05 -11.06
C ARG A 1 15.46 18.53 -12.35
N GLY A 2 15.03 17.26 -12.39
CA GLY A 2 14.32 16.72 -13.55
C GLY A 2 13.04 17.51 -13.79
N GLY A 3 12.63 17.64 -15.05
CA GLY A 3 11.38 18.31 -15.42
C GLY A 3 10.14 17.61 -14.86
N PRO A 4 8.95 18.20 -15.07
CA PRO A 4 7.69 17.65 -14.59
C PRO A 4 7.48 16.23 -15.14
N GLN A 5 7.17 15.27 -14.27
CA GLN A 5 6.81 13.91 -14.67
C GLN A 5 5.29 13.74 -14.57
N PHE A 6 4.65 13.49 -15.71
CA PHE A 6 3.20 13.27 -15.81
C PHE A 6 2.85 11.79 -15.91
N ASP A 7 3.59 11.04 -16.74
CA ASP A 7 3.33 9.62 -16.96
C ASP A 7 4.14 8.72 -16.00
N SER A 8 3.56 7.56 -15.67
CA SER A 8 4.26 6.53 -14.88
C SER A 8 5.27 5.80 -15.75
N GLN A 9 6.47 5.60 -15.21
CA GLN A 9 7.55 4.80 -15.82
C GLN A 9 7.58 3.36 -15.29
N LYS A 10 6.59 2.96 -14.48
CA LYS A 10 6.51 1.60 -13.95
C LYS A 10 6.22 0.62 -15.09
N ALA A 11 6.56 -0.66 -14.92
CA ALA A 11 6.22 -1.72 -15.87
C ALA A 11 5.19 -2.67 -15.25
N GLY A 12 4.24 -3.17 -16.05
CA GLY A 12 3.14 -4.06 -15.60
C GLY A 12 1.76 -3.40 -15.57
N ALA A 13 0.82 -4.04 -14.87
CA ALA A 13 -0.51 -3.50 -14.60
C ALA A 13 -0.45 -2.68 -13.31
N PHE A 14 -0.37 -1.35 -13.44
CA PHE A 14 -0.26 -0.40 -12.34
C PHE A 14 -1.13 0.82 -12.64
N ASP A 15 -1.48 1.57 -11.59
CA ASP A 15 -2.20 2.84 -11.75
C ASP A 15 -1.32 3.89 -12.43
N TRP A 16 -1.90 4.72 -13.30
CA TRP A 16 -1.18 5.78 -14.01
C TRP A 16 -0.45 6.75 -13.04
N ASN A 17 -0.94 6.90 -11.80
CA ASN A 17 -0.28 7.64 -10.76
C ASN A 17 0.58 6.72 -9.86
N GLN A 18 1.88 7.00 -9.83
CA GLN A 18 2.89 6.27 -9.06
C GLN A 18 2.75 6.42 -7.54
N ALA A 19 1.86 7.27 -7.04
CA ALA A 19 1.53 7.32 -5.61
C ALA A 19 0.36 6.39 -5.23
N ILE A 20 -0.20 5.66 -6.20
CA ILE A 20 -1.33 4.74 -6.04
C ILE A 20 -0.82 3.32 -6.29
N HIS A 21 -0.85 2.49 -5.23
CA HIS A 21 -0.31 1.12 -5.24
C HIS A 21 -1.36 0.06 -4.87
N PRO A 22 -2.48 -0.05 -5.61
CA PRO A 22 -3.53 -1.04 -5.35
C PRO A 22 -3.04 -2.49 -5.47
N GLU A 23 -1.98 -2.72 -6.24
CA GLU A 23 -1.34 -4.01 -6.46
C GLU A 23 -0.48 -4.48 -5.28
N VAL A 24 -0.15 -3.59 -4.33
CA VAL A 24 0.69 -3.97 -3.18
C VAL A 24 -0.10 -4.80 -2.18
N ASN A 25 0.41 -5.99 -1.90
CA ASN A 25 -0.09 -6.87 -0.85
C ASN A 25 0.99 -7.06 0.22
N ALA A 26 0.79 -6.49 1.41
CA ALA A 26 1.77 -6.60 2.49
C ALA A 26 2.02 -8.04 2.92
N ALA A 27 1.05 -8.95 2.77
CA ALA A 27 1.22 -10.36 3.11
C ALA A 27 2.28 -11.04 2.21
N GLU A 28 2.36 -10.66 0.94
CA GLU A 28 3.31 -11.21 -0.03
C GLU A 28 4.73 -10.66 0.15
N LEU A 29 4.83 -9.45 0.70
CA LEU A 29 6.10 -8.76 0.94
C LEU A 29 6.66 -8.99 2.35
N PHE A 30 5.84 -9.52 3.25
CA PHE A 30 6.18 -9.63 4.66
C PHE A 30 7.37 -10.56 4.89
N LYS A 31 8.29 -10.10 5.76
CA LYS A 31 9.41 -10.88 6.27
C LYS A 31 9.52 -10.67 7.77
N VAL A 32 9.78 -11.74 8.52
CA VAL A 32 9.90 -11.64 9.98
C VAL A 32 11.16 -10.83 10.33
N ASN A 33 10.97 -9.76 11.10
CA ASN A 33 12.06 -9.04 11.75
C ASN A 33 12.12 -9.44 13.23
N ALA A 34 13.04 -10.33 13.58
CA ALA A 34 13.16 -10.88 14.93
C ALA A 34 13.48 -9.81 15.99
N GLU A 35 14.24 -8.77 15.63
CA GLU A 35 14.61 -7.67 16.53
C GLU A 35 13.38 -6.82 16.87
N GLN A 36 12.65 -6.36 15.85
CA GLN A 36 11.42 -5.60 16.03
C GLN A 36 10.35 -6.43 16.75
N ALA A 37 10.20 -7.71 16.38
CA ALA A 37 9.26 -8.61 17.05
C ALA A 37 9.57 -8.75 18.54
N LYS A 38 10.85 -8.90 18.91
CA LYS A 38 11.26 -8.93 20.33
C LYS A 38 10.92 -7.63 21.05
N ALA A 39 11.16 -6.47 20.43
CA ALA A 39 10.82 -5.18 21.01
C ALA A 39 9.31 -5.03 21.27
N TYR A 40 8.46 -5.38 20.29
CA TYR A 40 7.01 -5.32 20.47
C TYR A 40 6.48 -6.36 21.47
N ARG A 41 7.06 -7.57 21.50
CA ARG A 41 6.72 -8.57 22.54
C ARG A 41 7.09 -8.10 23.94
N ALA A 42 8.23 -7.41 24.10
CA ALA A 42 8.62 -6.82 25.39
C ALA A 42 7.63 -5.75 25.88
N LEU A 43 6.93 -5.09 24.96
CA LEU A 43 5.83 -4.15 25.26
C LEU A 43 4.48 -4.86 25.51
N GLY A 44 4.42 -6.19 25.42
CA GLY A 44 3.21 -6.99 25.64
C GLY A 44 2.32 -7.17 24.42
N PHE A 45 2.76 -6.76 23.23
CA PHE A 45 2.01 -7.02 21.99
C PHE A 45 2.21 -8.47 21.55
N GLY A 46 1.11 -9.10 21.09
CA GLY A 46 1.14 -10.45 20.50
C GLY A 46 1.01 -10.48 18.97
N ALA A 47 0.38 -9.46 18.40
CA ALA A 47 0.18 -9.31 16.96
C ALA A 47 0.24 -7.84 16.57
N VAL A 48 0.61 -7.56 15.32
CA VAL A 48 0.70 -6.21 14.76
C VAL A 48 0.12 -6.17 13.35
N LEU A 49 -0.40 -5.02 12.97
CA LEU A 49 -0.78 -4.73 11.59
C LEU A 49 0.43 -4.15 10.87
N THR A 50 0.87 -4.82 9.79
CA THR A 50 1.98 -4.37 8.95
C THR A 50 1.49 -3.88 7.60
N GLN A 51 2.13 -2.85 7.06
CA GLN A 51 1.82 -2.26 5.76
C GLN A 51 3.09 -1.70 5.13
N GLN A 52 3.14 -1.61 3.80
CA GLN A 52 4.21 -0.88 3.11
C GLN A 52 3.92 0.63 3.22
N PRO A 53 4.77 1.44 3.87
CA PRO A 53 4.50 2.86 4.10
C PRO A 53 4.91 3.72 2.89
N ASP A 54 4.40 3.40 1.70
CA ASP A 54 4.75 4.12 0.46
C ASP A 54 3.50 4.47 -0.36
N GLY A 55 3.43 5.71 -0.85
CA GLY A 55 2.30 6.24 -1.61
C GLY A 55 1.11 6.75 -0.78
N LEU A 56 0.15 7.33 -1.49
CA LEU A 56 -1.15 7.82 -0.99
C LEU A 56 -2.14 6.67 -0.79
N MET A 57 -2.18 5.72 -1.72
CA MET A 57 -2.89 4.45 -1.55
C MET A 57 -1.85 3.33 -1.50
N ARG A 58 -1.74 2.69 -0.35
CA ARG A 58 -0.60 1.81 0.01
C ARG A 58 -0.91 0.32 -0.16
N GLY A 59 -1.96 0.00 -0.90
CA GLY A 59 -2.45 -1.37 -1.06
C GLY A 59 -3.06 -1.93 0.22
N THR A 60 -2.82 -3.21 0.46
CA THR A 60 -3.40 -3.95 1.59
C THR A 60 -2.38 -4.22 2.70
N ALA A 61 -2.83 -4.04 3.93
CA ALA A 61 -2.11 -4.35 5.16
C ALA A 61 -2.41 -5.79 5.61
N ALA A 62 -1.42 -6.41 6.25
CA ALA A 62 -1.50 -7.76 6.77
C ALA A 62 -1.46 -7.74 8.31
N LEU A 63 -2.25 -8.60 8.95
CA LEU A 63 -2.17 -8.84 10.39
C LEU A 63 -1.24 -10.02 10.64
N VAL A 64 -0.19 -9.81 11.41
CA VAL A 64 0.83 -10.82 11.69
C VAL A 64 1.02 -11.02 13.19
N SER A 65 1.24 -12.27 13.59
CA SER A 65 1.72 -12.62 14.91
C SER A 65 3.18 -12.24 15.05
N LEU A 66 3.58 -11.82 16.24
CA LEU A 66 4.97 -11.50 16.55
C LEU A 66 5.79 -12.74 16.88
N ASN A 67 5.36 -13.95 16.53
CA ASN A 67 6.15 -15.16 16.76
C ASN A 67 7.37 -15.19 15.82
N SER A 68 8.58 -15.29 16.38
CA SER A 68 9.83 -15.30 15.59
C SER A 68 10.33 -16.71 15.25
N ASP A 69 9.74 -17.74 15.84
CA ASP A 69 10.25 -19.12 15.77
C ASP A 69 9.54 -19.94 14.68
N ARG A 70 8.70 -19.27 13.89
CA ARG A 70 7.79 -19.82 12.88
C ARG A 70 8.08 -19.17 11.54
N LYS A 71 7.72 -19.87 10.46
CA LYS A 71 7.86 -19.33 9.10
C LYS A 71 6.86 -18.20 8.84
N GLU A 72 7.17 -17.32 7.90
CA GLU A 72 6.37 -16.14 7.53
C GLU A 72 4.89 -16.48 7.25
N ASN A 73 4.65 -17.59 6.55
CA ASN A 73 3.30 -18.06 6.23
C ASN A 73 2.53 -18.60 7.44
N GLU A 74 3.22 -19.05 8.49
CA GLU A 74 2.60 -19.55 9.73
C GLU A 74 2.28 -18.42 10.72
N VAL A 75 2.93 -17.25 10.57
CA VAL A 75 2.71 -16.09 11.45
C VAL A 75 1.72 -15.10 10.89
N LEU A 76 1.33 -15.24 9.61
CA LEU A 76 0.28 -14.45 8.99
C LEU A 76 -1.09 -14.87 9.54
N LEU A 77 -1.80 -13.94 10.18
CA LEU A 77 -3.13 -14.18 10.76
C LEU A 77 -4.25 -13.79 9.80
N LEU A 78 -4.07 -12.67 9.10
CA LEU A 78 -5.00 -12.19 8.07
C LEU A 78 -4.19 -11.50 6.98
N ASP A 79 -4.35 -11.95 5.74
CA ASP A 79 -3.63 -11.47 4.57
C ASP A 79 -4.09 -10.06 4.14
N ARG A 80 -5.40 -9.82 4.16
CA ARG A 80 -6.05 -8.56 3.74
C ARG A 80 -6.83 -7.96 4.91
N ALA A 81 -6.10 -7.42 5.88
CA ALA A 81 -6.69 -6.91 7.11
C ALA A 81 -7.24 -5.48 6.97
N ALA A 82 -6.60 -4.62 6.18
CA ALA A 82 -7.03 -3.25 5.94
C ALA A 82 -6.47 -2.71 4.63
N SER A 83 -7.06 -1.64 4.10
CA SER A 83 -6.46 -0.83 3.04
C SER A 83 -5.71 0.35 3.64
N GLY A 84 -4.48 0.59 3.20
CA GLY A 84 -3.64 1.69 3.69
C GLY A 84 -3.83 2.98 2.89
N LEU A 85 -4.09 4.09 3.57
CA LEU A 85 -4.19 5.42 2.96
C LEU A 85 -3.26 6.42 3.68
N SER A 86 -2.79 7.41 2.93
CA SER A 86 -1.85 8.43 3.37
C SER A 86 -2.05 9.72 2.57
N PHE A 87 -1.59 10.85 3.11
CA PHE A 87 -1.51 12.13 2.38
C PHE A 87 -0.09 12.45 1.89
N ASP A 88 0.88 11.61 2.24
CA ASP A 88 2.24 11.62 1.70
C ASP A 88 2.32 10.77 0.43
N LYS A 89 2.94 11.31 -0.63
CA LYS A 89 3.19 10.65 -1.91
C LYS A 89 4.26 9.57 -1.84
N GLY A 90 4.99 9.49 -0.72
CA GLY A 90 6.07 8.53 -0.54
C GLY A 90 7.17 8.75 -1.57
N THR A 91 7.51 7.71 -2.32
CA THR A 91 8.61 7.73 -3.30
C THR A 91 8.23 8.30 -4.66
N SER A 92 6.94 8.58 -4.93
CA SER A 92 6.49 9.09 -6.22
C SER A 92 7.09 10.47 -6.55
N THR A 93 7.75 10.54 -7.72
CA THR A 93 8.33 11.77 -8.28
C THR A 93 7.40 12.53 -9.20
N GLN A 94 6.17 12.04 -9.44
CA GLN A 94 5.18 12.75 -10.25
C GLN A 94 4.74 14.04 -9.59
N ASP A 95 4.52 15.08 -10.40
CA ASP A 95 4.13 16.40 -9.90
C ASP A 95 2.73 16.39 -9.30
N TYR A 96 1.81 15.66 -9.93
CA TYR A 96 0.47 15.46 -9.40
C TYR A 96 0.44 14.28 -8.42
N PRO A 97 -0.12 14.45 -7.21
CA PRO A 97 -0.66 15.70 -6.64
C PRO A 97 0.42 16.58 -5.99
N SER A 98 0.23 17.90 -6.03
CA SER A 98 1.17 18.88 -5.43
C SER A 98 0.65 19.54 -4.15
N SER A 99 -0.57 19.20 -3.71
CA SER A 99 -1.21 19.75 -2.52
C SER A 99 -2.06 18.70 -1.82
N LEU A 100 -2.39 18.94 -0.54
CA LEU A 100 -3.30 18.07 0.22
C LEU A 100 -4.67 17.91 -0.47
N MET A 101 -5.19 19.00 -1.06
CA MET A 101 -6.41 18.96 -1.85
C MET A 101 -6.25 18.05 -3.08
N GLY A 102 -5.11 18.14 -3.77
CA GLY A 102 -4.78 17.25 -4.89
C GLY A 102 -4.73 15.79 -4.47
N SER A 103 -4.14 15.48 -3.32
CA SER A 103 -4.09 14.11 -2.78
C SER A 103 -5.49 13.56 -2.50
N ILE A 104 -6.38 14.36 -1.91
CA ILE A 104 -7.78 13.96 -1.68
C ILE A 104 -8.52 13.78 -3.01
N ALA A 105 -8.29 14.66 -3.99
CA ALA A 105 -8.92 14.56 -5.30
C ALA A 105 -8.50 13.28 -6.03
N LEU A 106 -7.21 12.94 -6.02
CA LEU A 106 -6.70 11.71 -6.60
C LEU A 106 -7.30 10.47 -5.92
N LEU A 107 -7.33 10.42 -4.59
CA LEU A 107 -7.95 9.29 -3.88
C LEU A 107 -9.43 9.10 -4.26
N ARG A 108 -10.19 10.20 -4.36
CA ARG A 108 -11.60 10.14 -4.81
C ARG A 108 -11.70 9.63 -6.24
N GLN A 109 -10.85 10.12 -7.14
CA GLN A 109 -10.80 9.69 -8.52
C GLN A 109 -10.52 8.18 -8.60
N THR A 110 -9.50 7.68 -7.90
CA THR A 110 -9.18 6.24 -7.86
C THR A 110 -10.36 5.38 -7.42
N TYR A 111 -11.13 5.80 -6.41
CA TYR A 111 -12.34 5.07 -6.00
C TYR A 111 -13.46 5.10 -7.04
N LEU A 112 -13.65 6.24 -7.72
CA LEU A 112 -14.64 6.35 -8.80
C LEU A 112 -14.25 5.48 -10.01
N ASP A 113 -12.97 5.44 -10.35
CA ASP A 113 -12.45 4.63 -11.44
C ASP A 113 -12.58 3.14 -11.13
N ALA A 114 -12.27 2.73 -9.90
CA ALA A 114 -12.51 1.36 -9.42
C ALA A 114 -14.00 0.99 -9.50
N GLN A 115 -14.90 1.88 -9.07
CA GLN A 115 -16.35 1.67 -9.17
C GLN A 115 -16.82 1.58 -10.64
N TRP A 116 -16.25 2.40 -11.52
CA TRP A 116 -16.57 2.38 -12.93
C TRP A 116 -16.13 1.07 -13.59
N ASN A 117 -14.90 0.61 -13.30
CA ASN A 117 -14.36 -0.66 -13.81
C ASN A 117 -15.19 -1.86 -13.32
N GLN A 118 -15.63 -1.85 -12.06
CA GLN A 118 -16.52 -2.88 -11.53
C GLN A 118 -17.85 -2.97 -12.29
N ARG A 119 -18.40 -1.83 -12.73
CA ARG A 119 -19.66 -1.76 -13.49
C ARG A 119 -19.48 -2.03 -14.97
N ASN A 120 -18.27 -1.87 -15.51
CA ASN A 120 -17.98 -1.99 -16.94
C ASN A 120 -16.88 -3.03 -17.22
N PRO A 121 -17.05 -4.31 -16.85
CA PRO A 121 -15.97 -5.31 -16.86
C PRO A 121 -15.39 -5.66 -18.25
N ARG A 122 -15.99 -5.16 -19.34
CA ARG A 122 -15.54 -5.36 -20.72
C ARG A 122 -14.80 -4.14 -21.30
N ARG A 123 -14.65 -3.07 -20.53
CA ARG A 123 -14.02 -1.82 -20.97
C ARG A 123 -13.06 -1.36 -19.88
N GLU A 124 -11.85 -1.02 -20.28
CA GLU A 124 -10.91 -0.30 -19.42
C GLU A 124 -11.18 1.21 -19.57
N GLN A 125 -10.94 1.97 -18.50
CA GLN A 125 -11.17 3.41 -18.47
C GLN A 125 -9.99 4.15 -19.11
#